data_AF-A0A4R1B8Q1-F1
#
_entry.id   AF-A0A4R1B8Q1-F1
#
_cell.length_a   1.000
_cell.length_b   1.000
_cell.length_c   1.000
_cell.angle_alpha   90.00
_cell.angle_beta   90.00
_cell.angle_gamma   90.00
#
_symmetry.space_group_name_H-M   'P 1'
#
loop_
_entity.id
_entity.type
_entity.pdbx_description
1 polymer ?
#
loop_
_entity_poly.entity_id
_entity_poly.type
_entity_poly.pdbx_seq_one_letter_code
_entity_poly.pdbx_strand_id
1 'polypeptide(L)'
;MTANNAAQPTRKVLIVEDEGDMCLLLNIMLSGKDLELEHVKGLAAAEEFLQSETPALVLLDNKLPDGFGLDFIPYLKTNHPSVKIIMISGYDGAAKDAALECGADIYLEKPFTKAQLFQSLMDLLKEAEPAA
;
A
#
# COMPACT_ATOMS: atom_id res chain seq x y z
N MET A 1 10.86 -19.74 -31.35
CA MET A 1 10.79 -20.21 -29.96
C MET A 1 9.87 -19.24 -29.24
N THR A 2 8.62 -19.66 -29.08
CA THR A 2 7.51 -18.87 -28.55
C THR A 2 7.76 -18.59 -27.08
N ALA A 3 7.93 -17.31 -26.73
CA ALA A 3 7.91 -16.88 -25.33
C ALA A 3 6.50 -17.15 -24.79
N ASN A 4 6.42 -18.00 -23.78
CA ASN A 4 5.20 -18.27 -23.03
C ASN A 4 4.85 -17.01 -22.23
N ASN A 5 4.02 -16.14 -22.81
CA ASN A 5 3.46 -14.99 -22.11
C ASN A 5 2.26 -15.46 -21.30
N ALA A 6 2.50 -16.21 -20.22
CA ALA A 6 1.51 -16.30 -19.17
C ALA A 6 1.39 -14.88 -18.59
N ALA A 7 0.24 -14.23 -18.78
CA ALA A 7 -0.03 -12.94 -18.17
C ALA A 7 0.20 -13.09 -16.67
N GLN A 8 1.19 -12.37 -16.12
CA GLN A 8 1.38 -12.33 -14.68
C GLN A 8 0.09 -11.82 -14.04
N PRO A 9 -0.36 -12.41 -12.91
CA PRO A 9 -1.57 -11.94 -12.26
C PRO A 9 -1.40 -10.46 -11.90
N THR A 10 -2.37 -9.64 -12.32
CA THR A 10 -2.42 -8.22 -11.98
C THR A 10 -2.48 -8.08 -10.47
N ARG A 11 -1.53 -7.36 -9.88
CA ARG A 11 -1.45 -7.21 -8.42
C ARG A 11 -2.26 -6.00 -8.00
N LYS A 12 -3.34 -6.26 -7.24
CA LYS A 12 -4.20 -5.19 -6.73
C LYS A 12 -3.53 -4.46 -5.57
N VAL A 13 -3.52 -3.13 -5.63
CA VAL A 13 -2.95 -2.24 -4.62
C VAL A 13 -4.06 -1.28 -4.20
N LEU A 14 -4.39 -1.30 -2.91
CA LEU A 14 -5.31 -0.34 -2.32
C LEU A 14 -4.54 0.89 -1.85
N ILE A 15 -5.02 2.07 -2.21
CA ILE A 15 -4.45 3.36 -1.82
C ILE A 15 -5.47 4.05 -0.91
N VAL A 16 -5.07 4.31 0.34
CA VAL A 16 -5.89 5.00 1.35
C VAL A 16 -5.29 6.39 1.56
N GLU A 17 -5.86 7.38 0.87
CA GLU A 17 -5.37 8.76 0.80
C GLU A 17 -6.54 9.68 0.45
N ASP A 18 -6.73 10.76 1.19
CA ASP A 18 -7.86 11.68 1.00
C ASP A 18 -7.50 12.89 0.12
N GLU A 19 -6.21 13.23 0.03
CA GLU A 19 -5.73 14.33 -0.79
C GLU A 19 -5.72 13.96 -2.28
N GLY A 20 -6.66 14.53 -3.05
CA GLY A 20 -6.83 14.20 -4.48
C GLY A 20 -5.58 14.41 -5.33
N ASP A 21 -4.78 15.44 -5.05
CA ASP A 21 -3.51 15.69 -5.75
C ASP A 21 -2.48 14.59 -5.46
N MET A 22 -2.45 14.06 -4.23
CA MET A 22 -1.59 12.94 -3.85
C MET A 22 -2.06 11.63 -4.49
N CYS A 23 -3.38 11.35 -4.51
CA CYS A 23 -3.94 10.22 -5.25
C CYS A 23 -3.56 10.27 -6.74
N LEU A 24 -3.67 11.43 -7.38
CA LEU A 24 -3.27 11.63 -8.77
C LEU A 24 -1.77 11.40 -8.96
N LEU A 25 -0.94 11.93 -8.07
CA LEU A 25 0.50 11.73 -8.11
C LEU A 25 0.88 10.24 -7.98
N LEU A 26 0.29 9.52 -7.03
CA LEU A 26 0.51 8.09 -6.84
C LEU A 26 0.10 7.29 -8.09
N ASN A 27 -1.04 7.61 -8.70
CA ASN A 27 -1.45 7.02 -9.98
C ASN A 27 -0.42 7.25 -11.09
N ILE A 28 0.08 8.48 -11.25
CA ILE A 28 1.12 8.80 -12.25
C ILE A 28 2.41 8.03 -11.94
N MET A 29 2.82 7.98 -10.68
CA MET A 29 4.04 7.29 -10.26
C MET A 29 3.97 5.78 -10.52
N LEU A 30 2.81 5.16 -10.29
CA LEU A 30 2.60 3.72 -10.39
C LEU A 30 2.05 3.25 -11.76
N SER A 31 1.67 4.19 -12.63
CA SER A 31 1.16 3.89 -13.99
C SER A 31 2.18 3.12 -14.85
N GLY A 32 1.67 2.19 -15.67
CA GLY A 32 2.46 1.45 -16.67
C GLY A 32 3.07 0.12 -16.18
N LYS A 33 2.48 -0.50 -15.16
CA LYS A 33 2.90 -1.79 -14.57
C LYS A 33 1.70 -2.71 -14.43
N ASP A 34 1.96 -3.99 -14.16
CA ASP A 34 0.95 -5.04 -13.89
C ASP A 34 0.29 -4.85 -12.51
N LEU A 35 -0.12 -3.61 -12.21
CA LEU A 35 -0.77 -3.19 -10.98
C LEU A 35 -2.18 -2.70 -11.31
N GLU A 36 -3.13 -3.12 -10.48
CA GLU A 36 -4.48 -2.57 -10.46
C GLU A 36 -4.59 -1.69 -9.22
N LEU A 37 -4.79 -0.38 -9.40
CA LEU A 37 -4.81 0.58 -8.30
C LEU A 37 -6.26 0.92 -7.95
N GLU A 38 -6.64 0.69 -6.69
CA GLU A 38 -7.92 1.13 -6.13
C GLU A 38 -7.69 2.26 -5.12
N HIS A 39 -8.57 3.26 -5.08
CA HIS A 39 -8.41 4.43 -4.21
C HIS A 39 -9.62 4.60 -3.30
N VAL A 40 -9.35 4.77 -2.00
CA VAL A 40 -10.34 5.11 -0.98
C VAL A 40 -9.82 6.27 -0.14
N LYS A 41 -10.74 7.06 0.43
CA LYS A 41 -10.41 8.35 1.06
C LYS A 41 -10.37 8.32 2.60
N GLY A 42 -10.40 7.13 3.19
CA GLY A 42 -10.52 6.99 4.64
C GLY A 42 -10.52 5.54 5.07
N LEU A 43 -10.37 5.35 6.37
CA LEU A 43 -10.29 4.06 7.03
C LEU A 43 -11.59 3.27 6.88
N ALA A 44 -12.76 3.91 7.02
CA ALA A 44 -14.04 3.23 6.90
C ALA A 44 -14.26 2.65 5.48
N ALA A 45 -13.89 3.42 4.44
CA ALA A 45 -13.97 2.96 3.06
C ALA A 45 -12.92 1.88 2.74
N ALA A 46 -11.74 1.95 3.36
CA ALA A 46 -10.74 0.89 3.27
C ALA A 46 -11.25 -0.42 3.90
N GLU A 47 -11.89 -0.34 5.06
CA GLU A 47 -12.50 -1.49 5.72
C GLU A 47 -13.60 -2.13 4.86
N GLU A 48 -14.51 -1.32 4.29
CA GLU A 48 -15.56 -1.80 3.38
C GLU A 48 -14.96 -2.51 2.16
N PHE A 49 -13.94 -1.90 1.54
CA PHE A 49 -13.24 -2.52 0.43
C PHE A 49 -12.65 -3.89 0.81
N LEU A 50 -11.95 -3.95 1.95
CA LEU A 50 -11.28 -5.15 2.45
C LEU A 50 -12.23 -6.30 2.83
N GLN A 51 -13.50 -6.02 3.08
CA GLN A 51 -14.53 -7.05 3.28
C GLN A 51 -14.91 -7.77 1.98
N SER A 52 -14.74 -7.09 0.83
CA SER A 52 -15.12 -7.60 -0.48
C SER A 52 -13.93 -8.13 -1.29
N GLU A 53 -12.75 -7.54 -1.09
CA GLU A 53 -11.56 -7.80 -1.89
C GLU A 53 -10.30 -7.86 -1.03
N THR A 54 -9.34 -8.69 -1.43
CA THR A 54 -8.03 -8.80 -0.75
C THR A 54 -6.94 -8.26 -1.67
N PRO A 55 -6.44 -7.02 -1.45
CA PRO A 55 -5.33 -6.49 -2.23
C PRO A 55 -4.03 -7.21 -1.85
N ALA A 56 -3.03 -7.17 -2.73
CA ALA A 56 -1.69 -7.67 -2.38
C ALA A 56 -0.97 -6.69 -1.42
N LEU A 57 -1.29 -5.39 -1.52
CA LEU A 57 -0.64 -4.34 -0.78
C LEU A 57 -1.59 -3.17 -0.51
N VAL A 58 -1.45 -2.53 0.65
CA VAL A 58 -2.09 -1.27 1.02
C VAL A 58 -1.01 -0.18 1.13
N LEU A 59 -1.18 0.90 0.37
CA LEU A 59 -0.52 2.18 0.60
C LEU A 59 -1.41 3.00 1.53
N LEU A 60 -0.95 3.27 2.75
CA LEU A 60 -1.75 3.88 3.80
C LEU A 60 -1.17 5.23 4.21
N ASP A 61 -1.89 6.32 3.98
CA ASP A 61 -1.54 7.60 4.59
C ASP A 61 -1.79 7.58 6.11
N ASN A 62 -0.98 8.31 6.86
CA ASN A 62 -1.16 8.38 8.31
C ASN A 62 -2.32 9.28 8.74
N LYS A 63 -2.60 10.39 8.04
CA LYS A 63 -3.53 11.40 8.52
C LYS A 63 -4.74 11.46 7.59
N LEU A 64 -5.79 10.74 7.96
CA LEU A 64 -7.01 10.63 7.19
C LEU A 64 -8.14 11.42 7.88
N PRO A 65 -9.22 11.76 7.16
CA PRO A 65 -10.34 12.54 7.71
C PRO A 65 -11.08 11.82 8.85
N ASP A 66 -10.97 10.50 8.93
CA ASP A 66 -11.67 9.64 9.88
C ASP A 66 -10.74 8.96 10.90
N GLY A 67 -9.44 9.28 10.92
CA GLY A 67 -8.51 8.78 11.93
C GLY A 67 -7.05 8.75 11.51
N PHE A 68 -6.24 8.00 12.26
CA PHE A 68 -4.84 7.79 11.93
C PHE A 68 -4.61 6.42 11.31
N GLY A 69 -3.88 6.38 10.19
CA GLY A 69 -3.48 5.14 9.54
C GLY A 69 -2.67 4.22 10.47
N LEU A 70 -1.84 4.80 11.36
CA LEU A 70 -1.11 4.05 12.38
C LEU A 70 -2.03 3.11 13.20
N ASP A 71 -3.20 3.61 13.61
CA ASP A 71 -4.16 2.87 14.43
C ASP A 71 -4.89 1.77 13.64
N PHE A 72 -4.84 1.83 12.30
CA PHE A 72 -5.46 0.86 11.40
C PHE A 72 -4.55 -0.34 11.07
N ILE A 73 -3.22 -0.20 11.25
CA ILE A 73 -2.27 -1.29 10.97
C ILE A 73 -2.59 -2.56 11.78
N PRO A 74 -2.87 -2.51 13.10
CA PRO A 74 -3.20 -3.73 13.86
C PRO A 74 -4.46 -4.46 13.33
N TYR A 75 -5.46 -3.70 12.85
CA TYR A 75 -6.64 -4.27 12.21
C TYR A 75 -6.24 -5.02 10.92
N LEU A 76 -5.42 -4.42 10.06
CA LEU A 76 -4.93 -5.05 8.84
C LEU A 76 -4.13 -6.32 9.14
N LYS A 77 -3.22 -6.31 10.12
CA LYS A 77 -2.44 -7.50 10.49
C LYS A 77 -3.29 -8.62 11.07
N THR A 78 -4.35 -8.28 11.80
CA THR A 78 -5.24 -9.26 12.44
C THR A 78 -6.20 -9.89 11.43
N ASN A 79 -6.84 -9.08 10.59
CA ASN A 79 -7.92 -9.54 9.71
C ASN A 79 -7.41 -9.90 8.30
N HIS A 80 -6.30 -9.31 7.87
CA HIS A 80 -5.72 -9.50 6.54
C HIS A 80 -4.21 -9.74 6.61
N PRO A 81 -3.73 -10.79 7.31
CA PRO A 81 -2.30 -11.00 7.62
C PRO A 81 -1.40 -11.14 6.39
N SER A 82 -1.95 -11.50 5.23
CA SER A 82 -1.21 -11.61 3.96
C SER A 82 -1.02 -10.27 3.25
N VAL A 83 -1.79 -9.24 3.60
CA VAL A 83 -1.72 -7.93 2.97
C VAL A 83 -0.46 -7.22 3.42
N LYS A 84 0.32 -6.76 2.45
CA LYS A 84 1.51 -5.95 2.70
C LYS A 84 1.12 -4.51 2.98
N ILE A 85 1.81 -3.85 3.90
CA ILE A 85 1.45 -2.50 4.35
C ILE A 85 2.65 -1.58 4.15
N ILE A 86 2.49 -0.57 3.30
CA ILE A 86 3.41 0.56 3.22
C ILE A 86 2.69 1.76 3.80
N MET A 87 3.20 2.27 4.91
CA MET A 87 2.72 3.52 5.48
C MET A 87 3.45 4.70 4.82
N ILE A 88 2.70 5.70 4.38
CA ILE A 88 3.22 6.94 3.82
C ILE A 88 2.87 8.08 4.78
N SER A 89 3.84 8.94 5.14
CA SER A 89 3.57 9.98 6.14
C SER A 89 4.48 11.21 6.01
N GLY A 90 3.94 12.37 6.40
CA GLY A 90 4.52 13.71 6.27
C GLY A 90 5.73 14.01 7.14
N TYR A 91 5.71 13.66 8.43
CA TYR A 91 6.82 13.92 9.36
C TYR A 91 6.48 13.42 10.79
N ASP A 92 7.29 12.52 11.34
CA ASP A 92 7.57 12.28 12.77
C ASP A 92 8.48 11.04 12.84
N GLY A 93 9.72 11.19 13.30
CA GLY A 93 10.64 10.06 13.46
C GLY A 93 10.11 8.98 14.40
N ALA A 94 9.33 9.36 15.42
CA ALA A 94 8.66 8.41 16.32
C ALA A 94 7.51 7.67 15.62
N ALA A 95 6.85 8.28 14.63
CA ALA A 95 5.81 7.61 13.84
C ALA A 95 6.37 6.49 12.97
N LYS A 96 7.63 6.59 12.52
CA LYS A 96 8.29 5.52 11.77
C LYS A 96 8.44 4.26 12.62
N ASP A 97 9.05 4.39 13.80
CA ASP A 97 9.30 3.23 14.68
C ASP A 97 7.97 2.62 15.13
N ALA A 98 7.01 3.46 15.54
CA ALA A 98 5.67 3.01 15.91
C ALA A 98 4.95 2.25 14.77
N ALA A 99 5.05 2.74 13.52
CA ALA A 99 4.43 2.07 12.38
C ALA A 99 5.00 0.68 12.14
N LEU A 100 6.33 0.54 12.19
CA LEU A 100 7.01 -0.75 12.01
C LEU A 100 6.71 -1.70 13.17
N GLU A 101 6.70 -1.20 14.41
CA GLU A 101 6.31 -1.97 15.60
C GLU A 101 4.86 -2.45 15.54
N CYS A 102 3.95 -1.63 15.00
CA CYS A 102 2.55 -2.00 14.78
C CYS A 102 2.36 -3.00 13.63
N GLY A 103 3.40 -3.23 12.82
CA GLY A 103 3.42 -4.27 11.79
C GLY A 103 3.35 -3.78 10.35
N ALA A 104 3.57 -2.49 10.08
CA ALA A 104 3.84 -2.03 8.72
C ALA A 104 5.10 -2.74 8.19
N ASP A 105 5.06 -3.16 6.92
CA ASP A 105 6.22 -3.78 6.28
C ASP A 105 7.26 -2.71 5.89
N ILE A 106 6.80 -1.53 5.44
CA ILE A 106 7.66 -0.39 5.08
C ILE A 106 7.02 0.92 5.56
N TYR A 107 7.87 1.86 5.99
CA TYR A 107 7.50 3.26 6.19
C TYR A 107 8.21 4.13 5.15
N LEU A 108 7.44 4.96 4.44
CA LEU A 108 7.92 5.89 3.42
C LEU A 108 7.61 7.34 3.81
N GLU A 109 8.65 8.09 4.11
CA GLU A 109 8.53 9.51 4.50
C GLU A 109 8.30 10.40 3.28
N LYS A 110 7.34 11.33 3.36
CA LYS A 110 7.15 12.43 2.40
C LYS A 110 8.21 13.51 2.70
N PRO A 111 8.91 14.08 1.69
CA PRO A 111 8.79 13.78 0.26
C PRO A 111 9.55 12.52 -0.14
N PHE A 112 8.95 11.72 -1.02
CA PHE A 112 9.58 10.55 -1.63
C PHE A 112 9.62 10.66 -3.15
N THR A 113 10.54 9.93 -3.76
CA THR A 113 10.66 9.82 -5.22
C THR A 113 9.85 8.65 -5.76
N LYS A 114 9.50 8.71 -7.05
CA LYS A 114 8.91 7.57 -7.78
C LYS A 114 9.73 6.29 -7.63
N ALA A 115 11.07 6.41 -7.63
CA ALA A 115 11.97 5.28 -7.48
C ALA A 115 11.85 4.62 -6.10
N GLN A 116 11.80 5.41 -5.02
CA GLN A 116 11.62 4.89 -3.66
C GLN A 116 10.29 4.16 -3.52
N LEU A 117 9.18 4.80 -3.93
CA LEU A 117 7.86 4.18 -3.88
C LEU A 117 7.81 2.85 -4.66
N PHE A 118 8.32 2.86 -5.90
CA PHE A 118 8.31 1.68 -6.74
C PHE A 118 9.19 0.56 -6.18
N GLN A 119 10.36 0.88 -5.65
CA GLN A 119 11.26 -0.10 -5.05
C GLN A 119 10.60 -0.76 -3.83
N SER A 120 10.04 0.03 -2.91
CA SER A 120 9.33 -0.47 -1.74
C SER A 120 8.18 -1.41 -2.11
N LEU A 121 7.39 -1.03 -3.11
CA LEU A 121 6.28 -1.85 -3.60
C LEU A 121 6.78 -3.16 -4.23
N MET A 122 7.83 -3.10 -5.06
CA MET A 122 8.35 -4.29 -5.73
C MET A 122 9.06 -5.27 -4.78
N ASP A 123 9.72 -4.78 -3.73
CA ASP A 123 10.36 -5.64 -2.74
C ASP A 123 9.31 -6.50 -2.03
N LEU A 124 8.22 -5.88 -1.58
CA LEU A 124 7.14 -6.59 -0.89
C LEU A 124 6.34 -7.52 -1.82
N LEU A 125 6.11 -7.12 -3.07
CA LEU A 125 5.34 -7.93 -4.01
C LEU A 125 6.14 -9.11 -4.60
N LYS A 126 7.48 -9.09 -4.53
CA LYS A 126 8.33 -10.25 -4.89
C LYS A 126 8.39 -11.28 -3.77
N GLU A 127 8.44 -10.84 -2.52
CA GLU A 127 8.44 -11.74 -1.36
C GLU A 127 7.11 -12.49 -1.17
N ALA A 128 6.01 -11.98 -1.74
CA ALA A 128 4.70 -12.59 -1.70
C ALA A 128 4.51 -13.74 -2.72
N GLU A 129 5.46 -13.97 -3.63
CA GLU A 129 5.46 -15.19 -4.46
C GLU A 129 5.96 -16.37 -3.62
N PRO A 130 5.14 -17.42 -3.39
CA PRO A 130 5.68 -18.64 -2.84
C PRO A 130 6.75 -19.15 -3.81
N ALA A 131 7.94 -19.44 -3.29
CA ALA A 131 8.97 -20.16 -4.03
C ALA A 131 8.31 -21.42 -4.61
N ALA A 132 8.32 -21.51 -5.95
CA ALA A 132 7.77 -22.64 -6.70
C ALA A 132 8.36 -23.98 -6.26
#